data_AF-A0A1F3SZA0-F1
#
_entry.id   AF-A0A1F3SZA0-F1
#
_cell.length_a   1.000
_cell.length_b   1.000
_cell.length_c   1.000
_cell.angle_alpha   90.00
_cell.angle_beta   90.00
_cell.angle_gamma   90.00
#
_symmetry.space_group_name_H-M   'P 1'
#
loop_
_entity.id
_entity.type
_entity.pdbx_description
1 polymer ?
#
loop_
_entity_poly.entity_id
_entity_poly.type
_entity_poly.pdbx_seq_one_letter_code
_entity_poly.pdbx_strand_id
1 'polypeptide(L)'
;MRSLIIVPTYNEIENLEALSSAVFSHIPAEVDLLVVDDGSPDGTGKLAEQLASSNPRLHVLHRAKKMGLGTAYVAGFKWGMEREYDAFIEMDADFSHDPTYLPRMLELLGKYDFVIGSRYVSGGGTKNWGLGRKILSRGGSFYSRRLLGAPIRDFTGGFNGWKKNVLEKVEFESLRSDGYSFQIELKYRAFLQKFSFIEFPIIFEDRKVGKSKMNRRIVVEALGRVWGFRMRAIRRGHGLLGRLLCKLT
;
A
#
# COMPACT_ATOMS: atom_id res chain seq x y z
N MET A 1 2.43 2.44 -20.26
CA MET A 1 2.93 2.81 -18.93
C MET A 1 3.41 1.52 -18.28
N ARG A 2 4.73 1.35 -18.14
CA ARG A 2 5.29 0.13 -17.57
C ARG A 2 5.01 0.13 -16.07
N SER A 3 4.32 -0.90 -15.58
CA SER A 3 3.86 -0.92 -14.18
C SER A 3 4.49 -2.09 -13.42
N LEU A 4 4.74 -1.91 -12.13
CA LEU A 4 5.28 -2.92 -11.26
C LEU A 4 4.28 -3.23 -10.14
N ILE A 5 3.84 -4.48 -10.03
CA ILE A 5 3.09 -4.96 -8.88
C ILE A 5 4.11 -5.42 -7.84
N ILE A 6 4.03 -4.87 -6.63
CA ILE A 6 4.93 -5.19 -5.52
C ILE A 6 4.16 -6.01 -4.51
N VAL A 7 4.66 -7.22 -4.25
CA VAL A 7 4.09 -8.18 -3.30
C VAL A 7 5.13 -8.47 -2.21
N PRO A 8 5.01 -7.84 -1.03
CA PRO A 8 5.82 -8.19 0.12
C PRO A 8 5.45 -9.58 0.66
N THR A 9 6.46 -10.42 0.93
CA THR A 9 6.26 -11.77 1.46
C THR A 9 7.03 -11.99 2.76
N TYR A 10 6.39 -12.67 3.71
CA TYR A 10 7.04 -13.26 4.89
C TYR A 10 6.24 -14.47 5.35
N ASN A 11 6.77 -15.66 5.11
CA ASN A 11 6.08 -16.94 5.29
C ASN A 11 4.79 -17.07 4.45
N GLU A 12 4.91 -16.96 3.13
CA GLU A 12 3.78 -16.95 2.19
C GLU A 12 3.93 -18.05 1.12
N ILE A 13 4.69 -19.11 1.42
CA ILE A 13 5.02 -20.17 0.46
C ILE A 13 3.76 -20.83 -0.14
N GLU A 14 2.73 -21.03 0.66
CA GLU A 14 1.46 -21.67 0.24
C GLU A 14 0.67 -20.81 -0.74
N ASN A 15 0.86 -19.49 -0.74
CA ASN A 15 0.09 -18.57 -1.57
C ASN A 15 0.83 -18.13 -2.84
N LEU A 16 2.17 -18.08 -2.79
CA LEU A 16 2.98 -17.34 -3.76
C LEU A 16 2.79 -17.81 -5.22
N GLU A 17 2.82 -19.12 -5.48
CA GLU A 17 2.71 -19.65 -6.84
C GLU A 17 1.31 -19.38 -7.43
N ALA A 18 0.26 -19.72 -6.67
CA ALA A 18 -1.12 -19.50 -7.09
C ALA A 18 -1.41 -18.02 -7.31
N LEU A 19 -0.92 -17.15 -6.41
CA LEU A 19 -1.08 -15.70 -6.54
C LEU A 19 -0.36 -15.18 -7.77
N SER A 20 0.89 -15.58 -8.00
CA SER A 20 1.68 -15.13 -9.16
C SER A 20 0.96 -15.51 -10.46
N SER A 21 0.49 -16.76 -10.57
CA SER A 21 -0.29 -17.23 -11.71
C SER A 21 -1.58 -16.41 -11.91
N ALA A 22 -2.33 -16.16 -10.84
CA ALA A 22 -3.55 -15.37 -10.88
C ALA A 22 -3.29 -13.89 -11.22
N VAL A 23 -2.18 -13.32 -10.78
CA VAL A 23 -1.77 -11.96 -11.17
C VAL A 23 -1.50 -11.92 -12.66
N PHE A 24 -0.67 -12.83 -13.18
CA PHE A 24 -0.32 -12.86 -14.61
C PHE A 24 -1.51 -13.11 -15.54
N SER A 25 -2.55 -13.82 -15.09
CA SER A 25 -3.77 -14.03 -15.90
C SER A 25 -4.65 -12.79 -16.02
N HIS A 26 -4.46 -11.76 -15.19
CA HIS A 26 -5.27 -10.54 -15.17
C HIS A 26 -4.53 -9.29 -15.64
N ILE A 27 -3.23 -9.38 -15.96
CA ILE A 27 -2.42 -8.21 -16.31
C ILE A 27 -1.88 -8.30 -17.75
N PRO A 28 -1.79 -7.18 -18.46
CA PRO A 28 -1.23 -7.15 -19.82
C PRO A 28 0.29 -7.36 -19.77
N ALA A 29 0.92 -7.57 -20.93
CA ALA A 29 2.32 -7.98 -21.04
C ALA A 29 3.33 -6.96 -20.46
N GLU A 30 2.97 -5.69 -20.42
CA GLU A 30 3.80 -4.57 -19.94
C GLU A 30 3.84 -4.37 -18.42
N VAL A 31 3.24 -5.29 -17.64
CA VAL A 31 3.20 -5.22 -16.18
C VAL A 31 4.06 -6.33 -15.58
N ASP A 32 5.01 -5.97 -14.73
CA ASP A 32 5.89 -6.93 -14.08
C ASP A 32 5.48 -7.12 -12.61
N LEU A 33 5.88 -8.24 -12.02
CA LEU A 33 5.64 -8.60 -10.62
C LEU A 33 6.97 -8.63 -9.87
N LEU A 34 7.08 -7.90 -8.77
CA LEU A 34 8.19 -7.96 -7.84
C LEU A 34 7.74 -8.60 -6.53
N VAL A 35 8.32 -9.75 -6.22
CA VAL A 35 8.25 -10.36 -4.89
C VAL A 35 9.33 -9.74 -4.02
N VAL A 36 8.94 -9.13 -2.90
CA VAL A 36 9.89 -8.57 -1.92
C VAL A 36 9.90 -9.48 -0.70
N ASP A 37 10.88 -10.38 -0.62
CA ASP A 37 10.95 -11.39 0.42
C ASP A 37 11.75 -10.92 1.64
N ASP A 38 11.09 -10.92 2.80
CA ASP A 38 11.63 -10.46 4.09
C ASP A 38 12.47 -11.53 4.81
N GLY A 39 13.25 -12.30 4.06
CA GLY A 39 14.10 -13.38 4.57
C GLY A 39 13.25 -14.53 5.15
N SER A 40 12.29 -15.02 4.36
CA SER A 40 11.34 -16.03 4.82
C SER A 40 12.02 -17.37 5.15
N PRO A 41 11.92 -17.88 6.39
CA PRO A 41 12.52 -19.16 6.77
C PRO A 41 11.79 -20.39 6.20
N ASP A 42 10.55 -20.24 5.71
CA ASP A 42 9.72 -21.34 5.20
C ASP A 42 10.04 -21.75 3.76
N GLY A 43 10.98 -21.07 3.11
CA GLY A 43 11.33 -21.32 1.70
C GLY A 43 10.60 -20.42 0.69
N THR A 44 9.76 -19.47 1.12
CA THR A 44 9.07 -18.53 0.21
C THR A 44 10.03 -17.85 -0.77
N GLY A 45 11.19 -17.38 -0.29
CA GLY A 45 12.19 -16.75 -1.14
C GLY A 45 12.76 -17.69 -2.21
N LYS A 46 13.02 -18.96 -1.87
CA LYS A 46 13.51 -19.96 -2.84
C LYS A 46 12.47 -20.27 -3.92
N LEU A 47 11.21 -20.38 -3.51
CA LEU A 47 10.10 -20.55 -4.45
C LEU A 47 10.00 -19.33 -5.39
N ALA A 48 10.13 -18.12 -4.86
CA ALA A 48 10.13 -16.90 -5.67
C ALA A 48 11.24 -16.92 -6.74
N GLU A 49 12.47 -17.34 -6.40
CA GLU A 49 13.58 -17.49 -7.36
C GLU A 49 13.27 -18.53 -8.44
N GLN A 50 12.70 -19.67 -8.07
CA GLN A 50 12.28 -20.70 -9.02
C GLN A 50 11.24 -20.16 -10.01
N LEU A 51 10.21 -19.48 -9.50
CA LEU A 51 9.20 -18.86 -10.34
C LEU A 51 9.81 -17.79 -11.27
N ALA A 52 10.74 -16.97 -10.77
CA ALA A 52 11.43 -15.96 -11.57
C ALA A 52 12.28 -16.56 -12.71
N SER A 53 12.90 -17.72 -12.46
CA SER A 53 13.67 -18.43 -13.51
C SER A 53 12.79 -18.91 -14.67
N SER A 54 11.50 -19.15 -14.41
CA SER A 54 10.52 -19.60 -15.41
C SER A 54 9.75 -18.46 -16.09
N ASN A 55 9.79 -17.24 -15.54
CA ASN A 55 9.03 -16.11 -16.04
C ASN A 55 9.84 -14.80 -15.93
N PRO A 56 10.28 -14.21 -17.06
CA PRO A 56 11.13 -13.01 -17.06
C PRO A 56 10.42 -11.75 -16.52
N ARG A 57 9.09 -11.79 -16.37
CA ARG A 57 8.28 -10.71 -15.79
C ARG A 57 8.11 -10.82 -14.27
N LEU A 58 8.61 -11.90 -13.66
CA LEU A 58 8.66 -12.06 -12.21
C LEU A 58 10.08 -11.77 -11.73
N HIS A 59 10.19 -10.85 -10.78
CA HIS A 59 11.42 -10.46 -10.14
C HIS A 59 11.37 -10.73 -8.65
N VAL A 60 12.54 -10.90 -8.05
CA VAL A 60 12.67 -11.13 -6.61
C VAL A 60 13.66 -10.14 -6.01
N LEU A 61 13.27 -9.53 -4.91
CA LEU A 61 14.12 -8.70 -4.07
C LEU A 61 14.21 -9.36 -2.69
N HIS A 62 15.35 -9.98 -2.40
CA HIS A 62 15.63 -10.54 -1.09
C HIS A 62 16.09 -9.47 -0.10
N ARG A 63 15.50 -9.49 1.08
CA ARG A 63 15.87 -8.65 2.22
C ARG A 63 16.41 -9.54 3.33
N ALA A 64 17.41 -9.07 4.06
CA ALA A 64 18.16 -9.90 5.00
C ALA A 64 17.33 -10.47 6.16
N LYS A 65 16.24 -9.79 6.54
CA LYS A 65 15.33 -10.18 7.62
C LYS A 65 14.02 -9.42 7.50
N LYS A 66 13.04 -9.82 8.31
CA LYS A 66 11.79 -9.10 8.47
C LYS A 66 12.01 -7.70 9.04
N MET A 67 11.81 -6.67 8.23
CA MET A 67 11.98 -5.27 8.66
C MET A 67 10.71 -4.42 8.57
N GLY A 68 9.56 -5.04 8.25
CA GLY A 68 8.26 -4.38 8.26
C GLY A 68 7.69 -4.18 6.86
N LEU A 69 6.36 -3.98 6.83
CA LEU A 69 5.59 -3.91 5.58
C LEU A 69 5.90 -2.62 4.80
N GLY A 70 5.92 -1.47 5.49
CA GLY A 70 6.20 -0.19 4.85
C GLY A 70 7.61 -0.15 4.28
N THR A 71 8.59 -0.74 4.98
CA THR A 71 9.98 -0.81 4.48
C THR A 71 10.13 -1.78 3.30
N ALA A 72 9.27 -2.81 3.20
CA ALA A 72 9.22 -3.70 2.04
C ALA A 72 8.70 -2.96 0.80
N TYR A 73 7.61 -2.20 0.95
CA TYR A 73 7.09 -1.37 -0.13
C TYR A 73 8.08 -0.31 -0.56
N VAL A 74 8.72 0.41 0.38
CA VAL A 74 9.77 1.38 0.04
C VAL A 74 10.93 0.73 -0.71
N ALA A 75 11.36 -0.48 -0.31
CA ALA A 75 12.39 -1.22 -1.04
C ALA A 75 11.95 -1.58 -2.47
N GLY A 76 10.71 -2.05 -2.64
CA GLY A 76 10.14 -2.34 -3.96
C GLY A 76 9.98 -1.10 -4.84
N PHE A 77 9.53 0.02 -4.27
CA PHE A 77 9.44 1.30 -4.98
C PHE A 77 10.81 1.74 -5.46
N LYS A 78 11.83 1.75 -4.58
CA LYS A 78 13.20 2.12 -4.96
C LYS A 78 13.75 1.20 -6.07
N TRP A 79 13.57 -0.11 -5.92
CA TRP A 79 14.00 -1.09 -6.91
C TRP A 79 13.39 -0.82 -8.30
N GLY A 80 12.10 -0.50 -8.38
CA GLY A 80 11.47 -0.20 -9.66
C GLY A 80 11.75 1.21 -10.17
N MET A 81 11.98 2.21 -9.29
CA MET A 81 12.34 3.57 -9.71
C MET A 81 13.76 3.65 -10.30
N GLU A 82 14.69 2.82 -9.82
CA GLU A 82 16.02 2.61 -10.42
C GLU A 82 15.94 1.96 -11.82
N ARG A 83 14.74 1.54 -12.23
CA ARG A 83 14.41 0.94 -13.51
C ARG A 83 13.37 1.80 -14.23
N GLU A 84 12.99 1.37 -15.43
CA GLU A 84 12.06 2.10 -16.31
C GLU A 84 10.59 1.82 -15.99
N TYR A 85 10.22 1.71 -14.70
CA TYR A 85 8.81 1.60 -14.29
C TYR A 85 8.21 2.98 -14.03
N ASP A 86 7.01 3.20 -14.53
CA ASP A 86 6.26 4.45 -14.43
C ASP A 86 5.23 4.44 -13.29
N ALA A 87 4.79 3.25 -12.88
CA ALA A 87 3.74 3.06 -11.89
C ALA A 87 3.98 1.82 -11.02
N PHE A 88 3.44 1.87 -9.81
CA PHE A 88 3.66 0.89 -8.75
C PHE A 88 2.34 0.52 -8.11
N ILE A 89 2.07 -0.77 -7.96
CA ILE A 89 0.85 -1.28 -7.31
C ILE A 89 1.26 -2.07 -6.08
N GLU A 90 0.73 -1.69 -4.93
CA GLU A 90 0.86 -2.41 -3.67
C GLU A 90 -0.18 -3.53 -3.62
N MET A 91 0.24 -4.76 -3.35
CA MET A 91 -0.65 -5.92 -3.24
C MET A 91 -0.16 -6.90 -2.16
N ASP A 92 -1.11 -7.55 -1.48
CA ASP A 92 -0.80 -8.48 -0.39
C ASP A 92 -0.67 -9.88 -0.97
N ALA A 93 0.19 -10.72 -0.37
CA ALA A 93 0.46 -12.06 -0.86
C ALA A 93 -0.66 -13.09 -0.56
N ASP A 94 -1.62 -12.76 0.31
CA ASP A 94 -2.55 -13.71 0.94
C ASP A 94 -3.95 -13.78 0.29
N PHE A 95 -4.09 -13.30 -0.96
CA PHE A 95 -5.35 -13.15 -1.70
C PHE A 95 -6.40 -12.23 -1.04
N SER A 96 -6.07 -11.48 0.01
CA SER A 96 -6.99 -10.46 0.55
C SER A 96 -7.29 -9.37 -0.48
N HIS A 97 -6.36 -9.14 -1.40
CA HIS A 97 -6.53 -8.33 -2.60
C HIS A 97 -6.74 -9.27 -3.79
N ASP A 98 -7.93 -9.23 -4.39
CA ASP A 98 -8.25 -10.06 -5.54
C ASP A 98 -7.54 -9.53 -6.81
N PRO A 99 -6.73 -10.36 -7.52
CA PRO A 99 -6.08 -9.97 -8.77
C PRO A 99 -7.04 -9.45 -9.85
N THR A 100 -8.32 -9.82 -9.82
CA THR A 100 -9.35 -9.33 -10.76
C THR A 100 -9.53 -7.80 -10.71
N TYR A 101 -9.09 -7.14 -9.63
CA TYR A 101 -9.11 -5.67 -9.52
C TYR A 101 -7.92 -4.98 -10.22
N LEU A 102 -6.87 -5.72 -10.63
CA LEU A 102 -5.67 -5.16 -11.25
C LEU A 102 -5.94 -4.43 -12.59
N PRO A 103 -6.75 -4.96 -13.52
CA PRO A 103 -7.11 -4.23 -14.74
C PRO A 103 -7.68 -2.84 -14.44
N ARG A 104 -8.60 -2.75 -13.47
CA ARG A 104 -9.22 -1.50 -13.08
C ARG A 104 -8.24 -0.54 -12.40
N MET A 105 -7.34 -1.06 -11.56
CA MET A 105 -6.26 -0.28 -10.96
C MET A 105 -5.38 0.37 -12.04
N LEU A 106 -4.93 -0.43 -13.01
CA LEU A 106 -4.08 0.03 -14.12
C LEU A 106 -4.78 1.08 -15.00
N GLU A 107 -6.05 0.86 -15.34
CA GLU A 107 -6.85 1.83 -16.11
C GLU A 107 -6.96 3.18 -15.38
N LEU A 108 -7.21 3.16 -14.07
CA LEU A 108 -7.33 4.37 -13.26
C LEU A 108 -5.99 5.08 -13.08
N LEU A 109 -4.87 4.36 -13.02
CA LEU A 109 -3.53 4.96 -12.99
C LEU A 109 -3.19 5.69 -14.30
N GLY A 110 -3.84 5.35 -15.41
CA GLY A 110 -3.77 6.16 -16.62
C GLY A 110 -4.39 7.56 -16.48
N LYS A 111 -5.25 7.78 -15.47
CA LYS A 111 -6.07 8.99 -15.29
C LYS A 111 -5.75 9.79 -14.03
N TYR A 112 -5.26 9.14 -12.98
CA TYR A 112 -5.02 9.75 -11.67
C TYR A 112 -3.57 9.52 -11.22
N ASP A 113 -3.07 10.36 -10.32
CA ASP A 113 -1.70 10.24 -9.83
C ASP A 113 -1.53 9.09 -8.83
N PHE A 114 -2.56 8.84 -8.01
CA PHE A 114 -2.65 7.63 -7.20
C PHE A 114 -4.08 7.11 -7.11
N VAL A 115 -4.21 5.80 -6.91
CA VAL A 115 -5.49 5.07 -6.95
C VAL A 115 -5.58 4.20 -5.71
N ILE A 116 -6.77 4.14 -5.10
CA ILE A 116 -7.01 3.36 -3.89
C ILE A 116 -8.11 2.34 -4.16
N GLY A 117 -7.79 1.05 -4.01
CA GLY A 117 -8.79 0.02 -3.82
C GLY A 117 -9.41 0.18 -2.44
N SER A 118 -10.66 0.63 -2.42
CA SER A 118 -11.32 1.10 -1.20
C SER A 118 -12.42 0.15 -0.76
N ARG A 119 -12.35 -0.25 0.51
CA ARG A 119 -13.39 -1.05 1.19
C ARG A 119 -14.58 -0.20 1.61
N TYR A 120 -14.47 1.13 1.55
CA TYR A 120 -15.41 2.07 2.20
C TYR A 120 -16.05 3.09 1.25
N VAL A 121 -15.85 2.93 -0.06
CA VAL A 121 -16.71 3.55 -1.09
C VAL A 121 -17.93 2.68 -1.39
N SER A 122 -18.89 3.23 -2.13
CA SER A 122 -20.07 2.45 -2.57
C SER A 122 -19.64 1.25 -3.41
N GLY A 123 -20.17 0.07 -3.11
CA GLY A 123 -19.77 -1.21 -3.72
C GLY A 123 -18.56 -1.89 -3.06
N GLY A 124 -17.83 -1.19 -2.19
CA GLY A 124 -16.70 -1.76 -1.45
C GLY A 124 -17.15 -2.47 -0.16
N GLY A 125 -16.32 -3.37 0.35
CA GLY A 125 -16.65 -4.09 1.56
C GLY A 125 -15.56 -5.00 2.09
N THR A 126 -15.90 -5.72 3.17
CA THR A 126 -15.06 -6.78 3.72
C THR A 126 -15.85 -8.07 3.91
N LYS A 127 -15.24 -9.20 3.59
CA LYS A 127 -15.82 -10.53 3.67
C LYS A 127 -15.10 -11.36 4.74
N ASN A 128 -15.83 -12.18 5.49
CA ASN A 128 -15.32 -13.04 6.57
C ASN A 128 -14.65 -12.32 7.76
N TRP A 129 -14.80 -11.00 7.87
CA TRP A 129 -14.27 -10.24 9.00
C TRP A 129 -15.20 -10.26 10.22
N GLY A 130 -14.65 -10.55 11.40
CA GLY A 130 -15.33 -10.31 12.67
C GLY A 130 -15.66 -8.83 12.90
N LEU A 131 -16.76 -8.55 13.62
CA LEU A 131 -17.28 -7.20 13.85
C LEU A 131 -16.23 -6.24 14.45
N GLY A 132 -15.44 -6.70 15.42
CA GLY A 132 -14.39 -5.89 16.04
C GLY A 132 -13.34 -5.40 15.03
N ARG A 133 -12.92 -6.27 14.08
CA ARG A 133 -11.97 -5.91 13.02
C ARG A 133 -12.59 -4.90 12.05
N LYS A 134 -13.87 -5.07 11.70
CA LYS A 134 -14.62 -4.12 10.86
C LYS A 134 -14.69 -2.74 11.50
N ILE A 135 -15.06 -2.68 12.79
CA ILE A 135 -15.14 -1.43 13.56
C ILE A 135 -13.77 -0.76 13.63
N LEU A 136 -12.72 -1.52 13.98
CA LEU A 136 -11.38 -0.96 14.14
C LEU A 136 -10.84 -0.38 12.82
N SER A 137 -10.98 -1.11 11.72
CA SER A 137 -10.50 -0.64 10.42
C SER A 137 -11.30 0.55 9.88
N ARG A 138 -12.65 0.47 9.93
CA ARG A 138 -13.52 1.56 9.48
C ARG A 138 -13.39 2.80 10.37
N GLY A 139 -13.27 2.59 11.68
CA GLY A 139 -13.02 3.63 12.68
C GLY A 139 -11.65 4.30 12.48
N GLY A 140 -10.60 3.53 12.22
CA GLY A 140 -9.27 4.06 11.90
C GLY A 140 -9.25 4.92 10.64
N SER A 141 -9.92 4.48 9.57
CA SER A 141 -10.07 5.28 8.36
C SER A 141 -10.91 6.54 8.59
N PHE A 142 -12.04 6.43 9.31
CA PHE A 142 -12.88 7.57 9.67
C PHE A 142 -12.14 8.61 10.52
N TYR A 143 -11.44 8.16 11.56
CA TYR A 143 -10.62 9.00 12.43
C TYR A 143 -9.56 9.75 11.62
N SER A 144 -8.81 9.03 10.78
CA SER A 144 -7.77 9.62 9.93
C SER A 144 -8.34 10.66 8.98
N ARG A 145 -9.46 10.35 8.30
CA ARG A 145 -10.17 11.28 7.42
C ARG A 145 -10.56 12.56 8.13
N ARG A 146 -11.17 12.45 9.32
CA ARG A 146 -11.66 13.61 10.09
C ARG A 146 -10.51 14.47 10.62
N LEU A 147 -9.44 13.85 11.09
CA LEU A 147 -8.29 14.55 11.68
C LEU A 147 -7.39 15.18 10.62
N LEU A 148 -7.13 14.48 9.52
CA LEU A 148 -6.22 14.92 8.47
C LEU A 148 -6.89 15.89 7.49
N GLY A 149 -8.22 15.86 7.37
CA GLY A 149 -8.99 16.74 6.49
C GLY A 149 -8.90 16.38 5.01
N ALA A 150 -8.35 15.21 4.69
CA ALA A 150 -8.27 14.68 3.35
C ALA A 150 -9.52 13.84 3.03
N PRO A 151 -10.16 13.97 1.85
CA PRO A 151 -11.43 13.32 1.55
C PRO A 151 -11.30 11.83 1.17
N ILE A 152 -10.28 11.12 1.67
CA ILE A 152 -10.05 9.68 1.45
C ILE A 152 -10.89 8.87 2.43
N ARG A 153 -11.70 7.93 1.92
CA ARG A 153 -12.56 7.06 2.75
C ARG A 153 -11.82 5.85 3.30
N ASP A 154 -10.89 5.26 2.55
CA ASP A 154 -10.09 4.12 2.99
C ASP A 154 -8.60 4.44 3.15
N PHE A 155 -8.31 5.08 4.28
CA PHE A 155 -6.96 5.43 4.71
C PHE A 155 -6.10 4.23 5.10
N THR A 156 -6.72 3.14 5.55
CA THR A 156 -6.02 1.98 6.13
C THR A 156 -5.82 0.82 5.14
N GLY A 157 -6.43 0.89 3.96
CA GLY A 157 -6.30 -0.13 2.91
C GLY A 157 -4.90 -0.15 2.30
N GLY A 158 -4.42 -1.35 1.95
CA GLY A 158 -3.09 -1.60 1.39
C GLY A 158 -3.05 -1.84 -0.13
N PHE A 159 -4.21 -1.90 -0.81
CA PHE A 159 -4.27 -2.05 -2.27
C PHE A 159 -4.28 -0.68 -2.94
N ASN A 160 -3.11 -0.15 -3.25
CA ASN A 160 -2.99 1.19 -3.83
C ASN A 160 -2.06 1.19 -5.04
N GLY A 161 -2.40 2.00 -6.02
CA GLY A 161 -1.57 2.31 -7.18
C GLY A 161 -0.96 3.70 -7.05
N TRP A 162 0.29 3.85 -7.46
CA TRP A 162 1.06 5.09 -7.38
C TRP A 162 1.81 5.32 -8.69
N LYS A 163 1.72 6.52 -9.26
CA LYS A 163 2.68 6.92 -10.30
C LYS A 163 4.05 7.22 -9.69
N LYS A 164 5.12 7.01 -10.47
CA LYS A 164 6.50 7.31 -10.09
C LYS A 164 6.68 8.73 -9.57
N ASN A 165 6.11 9.71 -10.27
CA ASN A 165 6.20 11.12 -9.89
C ASN A 165 5.61 11.42 -8.49
N VAL A 166 4.61 10.66 -8.04
CA VAL A 166 4.07 10.79 -6.66
C VAL A 166 5.10 10.29 -5.67
N LEU A 167 5.62 9.10 -5.90
CA LEU A 167 6.60 8.43 -5.04
C LEU A 167 7.91 9.21 -4.92
N GLU A 168 8.41 9.79 -6.01
CA GLU A 168 9.61 10.64 -6.01
C GLU A 168 9.47 11.89 -5.15
N LYS A 169 8.24 12.41 -5.03
CA LYS A 169 7.97 13.59 -4.20
C LYS A 169 7.61 13.24 -2.77
N VAL A 170 7.23 12.00 -2.49
CA VAL A 170 7.03 11.54 -1.11
C VAL A 170 8.39 11.14 -0.54
N GLU A 171 9.04 12.07 0.16
CA GLU A 171 10.31 11.86 0.87
C GLU A 171 10.31 10.57 1.74
N PHE A 172 10.82 9.46 1.19
CA PHE A 172 10.79 8.16 1.86
C PHE A 172 11.62 8.14 3.14
N GLU A 173 12.73 8.87 3.15
CA GLU A 173 13.69 8.98 4.25
C GLU A 173 13.07 9.66 5.48
N SER A 174 12.00 10.43 5.30
CA SER A 174 11.29 11.11 6.38
C SER A 174 10.05 10.36 6.85
N LEU A 175 9.73 9.19 6.26
CA LEU A 175 8.70 8.30 6.77
C LEU A 175 9.10 7.76 8.15
N ARG A 176 8.14 7.69 9.06
CA ARG A 176 8.36 7.27 10.47
C ARG A 176 7.35 6.22 10.92
N SER A 177 6.65 5.63 9.96
CA SER A 177 5.55 4.72 10.19
C SER A 177 5.76 3.40 9.46
N ASP A 178 5.20 2.35 10.06
CA ASP A 178 5.17 1.00 9.48
C ASP A 178 3.74 0.43 9.61
N GLY A 179 3.46 -0.67 8.92
CA GLY A 179 2.16 -1.31 8.86
C GLY A 179 1.05 -0.36 8.38
N TYR A 180 -0.11 -0.37 9.04
CA TYR A 180 -1.25 0.47 8.64
C TYR A 180 -0.94 1.98 8.64
N SER A 181 -0.08 2.43 9.57
CA SER A 181 0.25 3.86 9.67
C SER A 181 1.10 4.35 8.50
N PHE A 182 1.85 3.47 7.84
CA PHE A 182 2.58 3.77 6.59
C PHE A 182 1.61 4.14 5.47
N GLN A 183 0.56 3.36 5.28
CA GLN A 183 -0.45 3.63 4.25
C GLN A 183 -1.14 4.98 4.48
N ILE A 184 -1.45 5.30 5.75
CA ILE A 184 -2.02 6.61 6.11
C ILE A 184 -1.05 7.75 5.80
N GLU A 185 0.22 7.60 6.18
CA GLU A 185 1.25 8.61 5.95
C GLU A 185 1.46 8.89 4.46
N LEU A 186 1.60 7.83 3.65
CA LEU A 186 1.85 7.92 2.21
C LEU A 186 0.70 8.62 1.49
N LYS A 187 -0.55 8.17 1.71
CA LYS A 187 -1.78 8.80 1.18
C LYS A 187 -1.91 10.26 1.59
N TYR A 188 -1.66 10.55 2.86
CA TYR A 188 -1.78 11.93 3.35
C TYR A 188 -0.72 12.85 2.76
N ARG A 189 0.53 12.38 2.62
CA ARG A 189 1.61 13.17 2.00
C ARG A 189 1.31 13.44 0.53
N ALA A 190 0.86 12.44 -0.23
CA ALA A 190 0.45 12.64 -1.62
C ALA A 190 -0.69 13.66 -1.73
N PHE A 191 -1.70 13.54 -0.86
CA PHE A 191 -2.80 14.50 -0.78
C PHE A 191 -2.33 15.94 -0.47
N LEU A 192 -1.41 16.10 0.49
CA LEU A 192 -0.87 17.42 0.85
C LEU A 192 -0.15 18.10 -0.31
N GLN A 193 0.44 17.31 -1.21
CA GLN A 193 1.07 17.79 -2.44
C GLN A 193 0.09 18.02 -3.59
N LYS A 194 -1.21 17.86 -3.35
CA LYS A 194 -2.31 18.09 -4.30
C LYS A 194 -2.31 17.15 -5.51
N PHE A 195 -1.70 15.97 -5.37
CA PHE A 195 -1.86 14.91 -6.38
C PHE A 195 -3.31 14.48 -6.51
N SER A 196 -3.73 14.22 -7.74
CA SER A 196 -5.07 13.73 -8.05
C SER A 196 -5.22 12.28 -7.62
N PHE A 197 -6.41 11.92 -7.12
CA PHE A 197 -6.67 10.54 -6.71
C PHE A 197 -8.11 10.12 -6.90
N ILE A 198 -8.30 8.80 -6.92
CA ILE A 198 -9.61 8.18 -6.95
C ILE A 198 -9.65 6.95 -6.05
N GLU A 199 -10.82 6.68 -5.49
CA GLU A 199 -11.13 5.43 -4.79
C GLU A 199 -12.10 4.60 -5.65
N PHE A 200 -11.81 3.32 -5.86
CA PHE A 200 -12.72 2.38 -6.51
C PHE A 200 -13.04 1.22 -5.57
N PRO A 201 -14.25 0.62 -5.67
CA PRO A 201 -14.68 -0.41 -4.73
C PRO A 201 -13.87 -1.70 -4.89
N ILE A 202 -13.46 -2.27 -3.76
CA ILE A 202 -12.97 -3.65 -3.67
C ILE A 202 -13.68 -4.39 -2.53
N ILE A 203 -13.79 -5.71 -2.67
CA ILE A 203 -14.11 -6.62 -1.57
C ILE A 203 -12.81 -7.18 -1.02
N PHE A 204 -12.52 -6.86 0.23
CA PHE A 204 -11.36 -7.40 0.95
C PHE A 204 -11.79 -8.63 1.73
N GLU A 205 -11.32 -9.80 1.31
CA GLU A 205 -11.56 -11.06 2.02
C GLU A 205 -10.55 -11.23 3.15
N ASP A 206 -10.93 -11.89 4.25
CA ASP A 206 -9.93 -12.28 5.24
C ASP A 206 -8.99 -13.33 4.63
N ARG A 207 -7.73 -13.32 5.08
CA ARG A 207 -6.72 -14.30 4.65
C ARG A 207 -7.25 -15.72 4.85
N LYS A 208 -6.97 -16.60 3.90
CA LYS A 208 -7.35 -18.01 4.00
C LYS A 208 -6.53 -18.74 5.07
N VAL A 209 -5.29 -18.30 5.32
CA VAL A 209 -4.35 -18.94 6.26
C VAL A 209 -3.65 -17.87 7.13
N GLY A 210 -3.48 -18.17 8.43
CA GLY A 210 -2.70 -17.35 9.37
C GLY A 210 -3.51 -16.48 10.36
N LYS A 211 -2.89 -16.07 11.48
CA LYS A 211 -3.52 -15.24 12.54
C LYS A 211 -3.29 -13.74 12.30
N SER A 212 -4.30 -12.92 12.63
CA SER A 212 -4.18 -11.44 12.60
C SER A 212 -3.15 -10.95 13.61
N LYS A 213 -2.24 -10.06 13.16
CA LYS A 213 -1.15 -9.48 13.98
C LYS A 213 -1.59 -8.27 14.83
N MET A 214 -2.87 -7.87 14.81
CA MET A 214 -3.33 -6.66 15.50
C MET A 214 -3.49 -6.82 17.01
N ASN A 215 -2.92 -5.89 17.79
CA ASN A 215 -3.14 -5.77 19.23
C ASN A 215 -3.45 -4.31 19.61
N ARG A 216 -3.94 -4.08 20.84
CA ARG A 216 -4.31 -2.74 21.35
C ARG A 216 -3.16 -1.72 21.29
N ARG A 217 -1.91 -2.16 21.49
CA ARG A 217 -0.72 -1.29 21.46
C ARG A 217 -0.49 -0.72 20.06
N ILE A 218 -0.60 -1.54 19.02
CA ILE A 218 -0.49 -1.12 17.61
C ILE A 218 -1.57 -0.10 17.26
N VAL A 219 -2.79 -0.26 17.79
CA VAL A 219 -3.89 0.69 17.58
C VAL A 219 -3.59 2.05 18.20
N VAL A 220 -3.18 2.08 19.48
CA VAL A 220 -2.86 3.34 20.18
C VAL A 220 -1.68 4.06 19.52
N GLU A 221 -0.65 3.31 19.12
CA GLU A 221 0.50 3.84 18.39
C GLU A 221 0.08 4.44 17.04
N ALA A 222 -0.79 3.77 16.30
CA ALA A 222 -1.32 4.28 15.04
C ALA A 222 -2.10 5.60 15.24
N LEU A 223 -2.95 5.69 16.27
CA LEU A 223 -3.68 6.93 16.58
C LEU A 223 -2.73 8.10 16.87
N GLY A 224 -1.71 7.87 17.70
CA GLY A 224 -0.69 8.88 18.01
C GLY A 224 0.09 9.33 16.77
N ARG A 225 0.45 8.40 15.87
CA ARG A 225 1.13 8.72 14.60
C ARG A 225 0.28 9.62 13.70
N VAL A 226 -1.01 9.32 13.54
CA VAL A 226 -1.93 10.12 12.72
C VAL A 226 -2.01 11.55 13.24
N TRP A 227 -2.07 11.74 14.56
CA TRP A 227 -2.00 13.06 15.17
C TRP A 227 -0.66 13.77 14.89
N GLY A 228 0.46 13.05 15.00
CA GLY A 228 1.79 13.55 14.63
C GLY A 228 1.87 14.02 13.17
N PHE A 229 1.23 13.31 12.23
CA PHE A 229 1.16 13.72 10.83
C PHE A 229 0.46 15.07 10.66
N ARG A 230 -0.66 15.28 11.35
CA ARG A 230 -1.40 16.55 11.32
C ARG A 230 -0.54 17.70 11.84
N MET A 231 0.12 17.52 12.98
CA MET A 231 0.97 18.56 13.58
C MET A 231 2.15 18.93 12.68
N ARG A 232 2.77 17.93 12.03
CA ARG A 232 3.88 18.18 11.08
C ARG A 232 3.40 18.94 9.84
N ALA A 233 2.23 18.60 9.32
CA ALA A 233 1.64 19.32 8.18
C ALA A 233 1.40 20.80 8.53
N ILE A 234 0.88 21.10 9.72
CA ILE A 234 0.70 22.47 10.21
C ILE A 234 2.05 23.20 10.27
N ARG A 235 3.08 22.58 10.87
CA ARG A 235 4.44 23.15 10.97
C ARG A 235 5.08 23.41 9.61
N ARG A 236 4.82 22.57 8.61
CA ARG A 236 5.32 22.73 7.22
C ARG A 236 4.45 23.68 6.38
N GLY A 237 3.56 24.49 6.98
CA GLY A 237 2.74 25.46 6.25
C GLY A 237 1.49 24.88 5.57
N HIS A 238 1.22 23.58 5.68
CA HIS A 238 0.15 22.88 4.97
C HIS A 238 -1.21 22.93 5.71
N GLY A 239 -1.46 23.99 6.49
CA GLY A 239 -2.72 24.24 7.21
C GLY A 239 -3.15 25.70 7.11
N LEU A 240 -4.40 26.02 7.51
CA LEU A 240 -4.90 27.41 7.54
C LEU A 240 -3.99 28.32 8.40
N LEU A 241 -3.52 27.82 9.55
CA LEU A 241 -2.58 28.54 10.42
C LEU A 241 -1.17 28.66 9.83
N GLY A 242 -0.71 27.65 9.09
CA GLY A 242 0.61 27.67 8.45
C GLY A 242 0.71 28.74 7.36
N ARG A 243 -0.39 29.01 6.65
CA ARG A 243 -0.49 30.12 5.69
C ARG A 243 -0.57 31.50 6.34
N LEU A 244 -1.02 31.60 7.59
CA LEU A 244 -1.01 32.84 8.37
C LEU A 244 0.38 33.14 8.94
N LEU A 245 1.11 32.12 9.41
CA LEU A 245 2.47 32.28 9.93
C LEU A 245 3.50 32.56 8.83
N CYS A 246 3.36 31.93 7.65
CA CYS A 246 4.24 32.20 6.49
C CYS A 246 3.99 33.57 5.83
N LYS A 247 2.95 34.31 6.25
CA LYS A 247 2.67 35.68 5.81
C LYS A 247 3.20 36.74 6.79
N LEU A 248 3.77 36.33 7.92
CA LEU A 248 4.29 37.21 8.98
C LEU A 248 5.83 37.12 9.13
N THR A 249 6.49 36.46 8.18
CA THR A 249 7.96 36.39 8.01
C THR A 249 8.27 36.66 6.55
#